data_AF-A0A520EMW0-F1
#
_entry.id   AF-A0A520EMW0-F1
#
_cell.length_a   1.000
_cell.length_b   1.000
_cell.length_c   1.000
_cell.angle_alpha   90.00
_cell.angle_beta   90.00
_cell.angle_gamma   90.00
#
_symmetry.space_group_name_H-M   'P 1'
#
loop_
_entity.id
_entity.type
_entity.pdbx_description
1 polymer ?
#
loop_
_entity_poly.entity_id
_entity_poly.type
_entity_poly.pdbx_seq_one_letter_code
_entity_poly.pdbx_strand_id
1 'polypeptide(L)'
;MKTDFKKTLDSYSARRNVFRVLTVPPLKYLMIDGQGDPNTAPAYADAVSTLFPVAYRLKFFSKNDLERDYVVPPLEALWWAPDMAAFTTRRDKSNWLWTVMIM
;
A
#
# COMPACT_ATOMS: atom_id res chain seq x y z
N MET A 1 17.63 -17.35 0.50
CA MET A 1 16.25 -17.69 0.06
C MET A 1 15.50 -16.39 -0.17
N LYS A 2 14.73 -16.27 -1.26
CA LYS A 2 13.99 -15.03 -1.57
C LYS A 2 12.67 -15.00 -0.82
N THR A 3 12.45 -13.98 0.00
CA THR A 3 11.21 -13.82 0.77
C THR A 3 10.10 -13.24 -0.11
N ASP A 4 8.91 -13.85 -0.07
CA ASP A 4 7.70 -13.33 -0.71
C ASP A 4 6.65 -13.12 0.36
N PHE A 5 6.43 -11.86 0.75
CA PHE A 5 5.55 -11.52 1.85
C PHE A 5 4.09 -11.93 1.61
N LYS A 6 3.66 -12.03 0.34
CA LYS A 6 2.33 -12.53 0.00
C LYS A 6 2.12 -13.99 0.37
N LYS A 7 3.21 -14.75 0.54
CA LYS A 7 3.20 -16.16 0.93
C LYS A 7 3.45 -16.36 2.42
N THR A 8 4.11 -15.41 3.08
CA THR A 8 4.52 -15.55 4.49
C THR A 8 3.62 -14.82 5.47
N LEU A 9 2.95 -13.74 5.06
CA LEU A 9 2.03 -13.00 5.92
C LEU A 9 0.59 -13.46 5.69
N ASP A 10 -0.06 -13.87 6.78
CA ASP A 10 -1.48 -14.26 6.76
C ASP A 10 -2.38 -13.11 6.27
N SER A 11 -2.01 -11.84 6.50
CA SER A 11 -2.78 -10.68 6.05
C SER A 11 -2.93 -10.56 4.53
N TYR A 12 -2.03 -11.16 3.74
CA TYR A 12 -2.16 -11.21 2.28
C TYR A 12 -2.90 -12.46 1.76
N SER A 13 -3.37 -13.32 2.66
CA SER A 13 -4.12 -14.52 2.30
C SER A 13 -5.62 -14.30 2.50
N ALA A 14 -6.40 -14.37 1.43
CA ALA A 14 -7.85 -14.32 1.48
C ALA A 14 -8.44 -15.55 0.80
N ARG A 15 -9.48 -16.12 1.40
CA ARG A 15 -10.28 -17.19 0.79
C ARG A 15 -11.56 -16.58 0.23
N ARG A 16 -11.88 -16.91 -1.02
CA ARG A 16 -13.11 -16.46 -1.67
C ARG A 16 -14.32 -16.88 -0.82
N ASN A 17 -15.26 -15.95 -0.62
CA ASN A 17 -16.50 -16.16 0.13
C ASN A 17 -16.32 -16.50 1.62
N VAL A 18 -15.16 -16.23 2.21
CA VAL A 18 -14.91 -16.43 3.64
C VAL A 18 -14.62 -15.08 4.30
N PHE A 19 -15.48 -14.68 5.23
CA PHE A 19 -15.18 -13.60 6.16
C PHE A 19 -14.35 -14.17 7.32
N ARG A 20 -13.26 -13.51 7.66
CA ARG A 20 -12.41 -13.90 8.80
C ARG A 20 -11.90 -12.67 9.52
N VAL A 21 -11.83 -12.76 10.84
CA VAL A 21 -11.11 -11.79 11.67
C VAL A 21 -9.64 -12.20 11.70
N LEU A 22 -8.74 -11.24 11.56
CA LEU A 22 -7.31 -11.45 11.69
C LEU A 22 -6.66 -10.29 12.44
N THR A 23 -5.49 -10.55 13.02
CA THR A 23 -4.65 -9.51 13.61
C THR A 23 -3.52 -9.21 12.63
N VAL A 24 -3.43 -7.95 12.21
CA VAL A 24 -2.30 -7.47 11.40
C VAL A 24 -1.24 -6.95 12.37
N PRO A 25 -0.01 -7.51 12.39
CA PRO A 25 1.04 -7.00 13.25
C PRO A 25 1.49 -5.61 12.79
N PRO A 26 2.16 -4.83 13.65
CA PRO A 26 2.88 -3.64 13.19
C PRO A 26 3.90 -4.00 12.12
N LEU A 27 3.84 -3.32 10.98
CA LEU A 27 4.72 -3.49 9.83
C LEU A 27 5.34 -2.14 9.45
N LYS A 28 6.41 -2.17 8.67
CA LYS A 28 7.12 -0.98 8.20
C LYS A 28 6.73 -0.71 6.76
N TYR A 29 6.52 0.56 6.42
CA TYR A 29 6.06 0.96 5.10
C TYR A 29 6.80 2.21 4.63
N LEU A 30 7.04 2.28 3.33
CA LEU A 30 7.17 3.53 2.60
C LEU A 30 5.76 4.09 2.38
N MET A 31 5.55 5.37 2.67
CA MET A 31 4.22 5.98 2.66
C MET A 31 4.27 7.38 2.07
N ILE A 32 3.23 7.71 1.29
CA ILE A 32 2.96 9.07 0.83
C ILE A 32 1.49 9.36 1.07
N ASP A 33 1.22 10.42 1.82
CA ASP A 33 -0.12 10.95 2.05
C ASP A 33 -0.54 11.89 0.91
N GLY A 34 -1.84 11.96 0.65
CA GLY A 34 -2.40 12.89 -0.31
C GLY A 34 -3.91 13.01 -0.23
N GLN A 35 -4.43 13.76 -1.18
CA GLN A 35 -5.85 14.12 -1.26
C GLN A 35 -6.32 14.12 -2.72
N GLY A 36 -7.62 13.88 -2.91
CA GLY A 36 -8.33 14.05 -4.16
C GLY A 36 -8.60 12.74 -4.89
N ASP A 37 -9.25 12.87 -6.04
CA ASP A 37 -9.69 11.74 -6.84
C ASP A 37 -8.47 11.00 -7.44
N PRO A 38 -8.22 9.73 -7.07
CA PRO A 38 -7.06 8.99 -7.58
C PRO A 38 -7.11 8.73 -9.09
N ASN A 39 -8.25 8.95 -9.74
CA ASN A 39 -8.41 8.75 -11.18
C ASN A 39 -8.03 10.01 -11.98
N THR A 40 -7.98 11.18 -11.35
CA THR A 40 -7.80 12.46 -12.07
C THR A 40 -6.75 13.36 -11.44
N ALA A 41 -6.50 13.25 -10.14
CA ALA A 41 -5.50 14.04 -9.44
C ALA A 41 -4.09 13.56 -9.80
N PRO A 42 -3.21 14.44 -10.33
CA PRO A 42 -1.82 14.08 -10.64
C PRO A 42 -1.06 13.56 -9.41
N ALA A 43 -1.36 14.12 -8.24
CA ALA A 43 -0.72 13.77 -6.97
C ALA A 43 -0.74 12.27 -6.65
N TYR A 44 -1.83 11.57 -7.00
CA TYR A 44 -1.92 10.12 -6.76
C TYR A 44 -0.98 9.34 -7.68
N ALA A 45 -0.96 9.67 -8.97
CA ALA A 45 -0.05 9.05 -9.93
C ALA A 45 1.42 9.35 -9.61
N ASP A 46 1.72 10.58 -9.17
CA ASP A 46 3.05 11.00 -8.74
C ASP A 46 3.50 10.23 -7.47
N ALA A 47 2.60 10.03 -6.51
CA ALA A 47 2.90 9.28 -5.30
C ALA A 47 3.24 7.81 -5.61
N VAL A 48 2.44 7.14 -6.45
CA VAL A 48 2.71 5.76 -6.88
C VAL A 48 4.01 5.67 -7.68
N SER A 49 4.22 6.58 -8.63
CA SER A 49 5.43 6.60 -9.45
C SER A 49 6.70 6.94 -8.67
N THR A 50 6.56 7.60 -7.51
CA THR A 50 7.66 7.87 -6.57
C THR A 50 7.99 6.66 -5.70
N LEU A 51 6.97 5.95 -5.18
CA LEU A 51 7.18 4.84 -4.25
C LEU A 51 7.92 3.65 -4.89
N PHE A 52 7.59 3.28 -6.12
CA PHE A 52 8.19 2.10 -6.75
C PHE A 52 9.72 2.22 -6.96
N PRO A 53 10.26 3.32 -7.54
CA PRO A 53 11.71 3.50 -7.65
C PRO A 53 12.44 3.38 -6.31
N VAL A 54 11.88 3.96 -5.24
CA VAL A 54 12.45 3.86 -3.89
C VAL A 54 12.42 2.41 -3.38
N ALA A 55 11.27 1.73 -3.51
CA ALA A 55 11.11 0.34 -3.09
C ALA A 55 12.07 -0.61 -3.83
N TYR A 56 12.24 -0.43 -5.14
CA TYR A 56 13.18 -1.23 -5.93
C TYR A 56 14.64 -0.95 -5.56
N ARG A 57 15.01 0.32 -5.32
CA ARG A 57 16.37 0.66 -4.87
C ARG A 57 16.69 0.02 -3.53
N LEU A 58 15.76 0.08 -2.57
CA LEU A 58 15.91 -0.59 -1.26
C LEU A 58 16.01 -2.10 -1.40
N LYS A 59 15.20 -2.71 -2.28
CA LYS A 59 15.30 -4.15 -2.57
C LYS A 59 16.67 -4.54 -3.08
N PHE A 60 17.23 -3.81 -4.05
CA PHE A 60 18.54 -4.14 -4.61
C PHE A 60 19.66 -3.94 -3.60
N PHE A 61 19.60 -2.88 -2.80
CA PHE A 61 20.51 -2.68 -1.67
C PHE A 61 20.43 -3.84 -0.66
N SER A 62 19.22 -4.20 -0.23
CA SER A 62 18.99 -5.32 0.70
C SER A 62 19.51 -6.64 0.15
N LYS A 63 19.32 -6.90 -1.14
CA LYS A 63 19.81 -8.12 -1.79
C LYS A 63 21.32 -8.15 -1.89
N ASN A 64 21.94 -7.07 -2.37
CA ASN A 64 23.34 -7.07 -2.77
C ASN A 64 24.29 -6.81 -1.60
N ASP A 65 23.90 -5.94 -0.67
CA ASP A 65 24.77 -5.49 0.42
C ASP A 65 24.44 -6.16 1.77
N LEU A 66 23.18 -6.59 1.95
CA LEU A 66 22.72 -7.21 3.20
C LEU A 66 22.38 -8.71 3.05
N GLU A 67 22.54 -9.27 1.85
CA GLU A 67 22.21 -10.67 1.51
C GLU A 67 20.76 -11.09 1.86
N ARG A 68 19.84 -10.12 1.87
CA ARG A 68 18.42 -10.29 2.22
C ARG A 68 17.56 -10.00 0.98
N ASP A 69 17.33 -11.01 0.16
CA ASP A 69 16.49 -10.89 -1.03
C ASP A 69 15.00 -11.01 -0.70
N TYR A 70 14.18 -10.11 -1.27
CA TYR A 70 12.73 -10.14 -1.15
C TYR A 70 12.04 -9.69 -2.44
N VAL A 71 10.78 -10.09 -2.60
CA VAL A 71 9.87 -9.57 -3.64
C VAL A 71 9.29 -8.25 -3.14
N VAL A 72 9.34 -7.19 -3.96
CA VAL A 72 8.66 -5.92 -3.64
C VAL A 72 7.17 -6.21 -3.36
N PRO A 73 6.64 -5.85 -2.18
CA PRO A 73 5.24 -6.08 -1.83
C PRO A 73 4.27 -5.36 -2.79
N PRO A 74 2.99 -5.80 -2.84
CA PRO A 74 1.99 -5.09 -3.62
C PRO A 74 1.81 -3.65 -3.12
N LEU A 75 1.36 -2.77 -4.01
CA LEU A 75 0.88 -1.45 -3.61
C LEU A 75 -0.36 -1.62 -2.71
N GLU A 76 -0.36 -0.93 -1.59
CA GLU A 76 -1.49 -0.80 -0.68
C GLU A 76 -1.92 0.66 -0.62
N ALA A 77 -3.16 0.90 -0.23
CA ALA A 77 -3.65 2.24 0.01
C ALA A 77 -4.70 2.27 1.11
N LEU A 78 -4.55 3.22 2.03
CA LEU A 78 -5.57 3.61 3.00
C LEU A 78 -6.41 4.73 2.39
N TRP A 79 -7.72 4.72 2.67
CA TRP A 79 -8.67 5.69 2.11
C TRP A 79 -9.66 6.13 3.17
N TRP A 80 -9.87 7.44 3.27
CA TRP A 80 -10.84 8.02 4.18
C TRP A 80 -11.27 9.41 3.70
N ALA A 81 -12.13 10.07 4.47
CA ALA A 81 -12.45 11.47 4.33
C ALA A 81 -12.80 12.04 5.72
N PRO A 82 -12.65 13.36 5.97
CA PRO A 82 -13.07 13.95 7.24
C PRO A 82 -14.56 13.70 7.55
N ASP A 83 -15.40 13.74 6.52
CA ASP A 83 -16.76 13.21 6.57
C ASP A 83 -16.79 11.85 5.82
N MET A 84 -16.98 10.76 6.56
CA MET A 84 -17.02 9.41 5.99
C MET A 84 -18.20 9.21 5.02
N ALA A 85 -19.24 10.03 5.05
CA ALA A 85 -20.28 10.02 4.02
C ALA A 85 -19.76 10.50 2.65
N ALA A 86 -18.73 11.35 2.61
CA ALA A 86 -18.04 11.71 1.37
C ALA A 86 -17.29 10.51 0.76
N PHE A 87 -16.75 9.62 1.58
CA PHE A 87 -16.08 8.41 1.12
C PHE A 87 -17.07 7.30 0.72
N THR A 88 -18.12 7.08 1.52
CA THR A 88 -18.99 5.90 1.39
C THR A 88 -20.21 6.12 0.50
N THR A 89 -21.13 6.99 0.90
CA THR A 89 -22.45 7.13 0.29
C THR A 89 -22.44 8.12 -0.86
N ARG A 90 -21.93 9.34 -0.63
CA ARG A 90 -21.88 10.40 -1.66
C ARG A 90 -20.78 10.17 -2.68
N ARG A 91 -19.71 9.48 -2.29
CA ARG A 91 -18.52 9.21 -3.13
C ARG A 91 -17.93 10.48 -3.77
N ASP A 92 -17.88 11.55 -2.99
CA ASP A 92 -17.25 12.80 -3.38
C ASP A 92 -15.72 12.65 -3.28
N LYS A 93 -15.12 12.17 -4.37
CA LYS A 93 -13.70 11.84 -4.47
C LYS A 93 -12.78 13.05 -4.30
N SER A 94 -13.28 14.27 -4.51
CA SER A 94 -12.49 15.49 -4.31
C SER A 94 -12.06 15.67 -2.86
N ASN A 95 -12.84 15.11 -1.92
CA ASN A 95 -12.60 15.17 -0.48
C ASN A 95 -11.94 13.90 0.09
N TRP A 96 -11.53 12.96 -0.76
CA TRP A 96 -10.85 11.76 -0.31
C TRP A 96 -9.44 12.08 0.14
N LEU A 97 -9.07 11.55 1.29
CA LEU A 97 -7.72 11.49 1.80
C LEU A 97 -7.23 10.06 1.63
N TRP A 98 -5.96 9.92 1.30
CA TRP A 98 -5.35 8.62 1.09
C TRP A 98 -3.90 8.61 1.53
N THR A 99 -3.44 7.41 1.88
CA THR A 99 -2.03 7.08 2.06
C THR A 99 -1.72 5.93 1.13
N VAL A 100 -0.87 6.14 0.13
CA VAL A 100 -0.34 5.03 -0.68
C VAL A 100 0.92 4.48 -0.03
N MET A 101 1.07 3.16 -0.03
CA MET A 101 2.13 2.53 0.75
C MET A 101 2.66 1.24 0.13
N ILE A 102 3.94 0.96 0.39
CA ILE A 102 4.62 -0.30 0.04
C ILE A 102 5.40 -0.75 1.28
N MET A 103 5.20 -1.99 1.70
CA MET A 103 5.91 -2.59 2.83
C MET A 103 7.39 -2.84 2.54
#